data_AF-A0A538UC93-F1
#
_entry.id   AF-A0A538UC93-F1
#
_cell.length_a   1.000
_cell.length_b   1.000
_cell.length_c   1.000
_cell.angle_alpha   90.00
_cell.angle_beta   90.00
_cell.angle_gamma   90.00
#
_symmetry.space_group_name_H-M   'P 1'
#
loop_
_entity.id
_entity.type
_entity.pdbx_description
1 polymer ?
#
loop_
_entity_poly.entity_id
_entity_poly.type
_entity_poly.pdbx_seq_one_letter_code
_entity_poly.pdbx_strand_id
1 'polypeptide(L)'
;MKSTGVRRGGTSAEVGCALSRPVPWRWKDAFRRPVGIRRDGRRVVRPGSATGECDRRAHGDRGAADAYDGVRSHPERRMRLSKSRFTAGLQCARLLWWRVHEPDAPELAPDETRQAVFDQGHRVGAAARARFPGGVLIDLPHDAFEQRVTATRAAMDGGAPAIFEASFVADDTFVAVDALERRPGGWRLVEVKSSTRVKTQHLQDVAVQVHVVRGSGVPVESAEVMHVNRACTYPDLSDLFARVPVLPEVERILPGVPGRLRAQLAMLGGDLPTVAIGLHCEEPYPCPFQGRCWPEWPADHVRRLYFVGKRSWELAANGYTSIDRLPDGMTLHPAAERQRRALRLGRRIVEPTLAVALERLVGPLAVIDFETVSPAIPVWDGCHPYDPVPAQFSCHAQEADGAWTHHHWLANDTADPRPELIRRLADACRGARTILAYYAPFEAGVLAQAALAFPKLHDPVQSILDRIVDAHPLVRDHVYDPGFNGSFSLKAVLPVLVPGLGYDDLPIAEGQAASRHIERMLFGDPPPHGAERRALRDALRRYCERDTLGVVRLVETLRTLAAGAAGPV
;
A
#
# COMPACT_ATOMS: atom_id res chain seq x y z
N MET A 1 61.25 -1.35 50.06
CA MET A 1 60.80 -1.80 51.40
C MET A 1 59.59 -0.97 51.82
N LYS A 2 58.47 -1.64 52.18
CA LYS A 2 57.26 -1.17 52.93
C LYS A 2 56.42 -0.04 52.26
N SER A 3 55.25 -0.32 51.66
CA SER A 3 53.88 -0.48 52.24
C SER A 3 53.43 0.73 53.07
N THR A 4 52.35 1.47 52.77
CA THR A 4 50.94 1.06 52.89
C THR A 4 49.94 2.17 52.46
N GLY A 5 48.75 1.75 51.97
CA GLY A 5 47.40 2.37 51.98
C GLY A 5 47.19 3.76 51.35
N VAL A 6 46.09 4.11 50.65
CA VAL A 6 44.69 3.63 50.66
C VAL A 6 44.03 3.95 49.29
N ARG A 7 43.09 3.10 48.86
CA ARG A 7 42.30 3.16 47.62
C ARG A 7 41.25 4.29 47.62
N ARG A 8 41.03 4.90 46.45
CA ARG A 8 39.68 5.24 45.95
C ARG A 8 39.65 4.97 44.44
N GLY A 9 38.76 4.07 44.03
CA GLY A 9 38.48 3.75 42.64
C GLY A 9 37.48 4.72 42.03
N GLY A 10 37.69 5.04 40.75
CA GLY A 10 36.72 5.67 39.87
C GLY A 10 36.87 5.04 38.50
N THR A 11 36.07 4.02 38.21
CA THR A 11 35.96 3.39 36.90
C THR A 11 34.97 4.16 36.06
N SER A 12 35.44 4.64 34.91
CA SER A 12 34.62 5.12 33.79
C SER A 12 33.66 4.02 33.34
N ALA A 13 32.36 4.35 33.30
CA ALA A 13 31.34 3.51 32.69
C ALA A 13 30.59 4.35 31.64
N GLU A 14 30.66 3.87 30.42
CA GLU A 14 29.96 4.33 29.23
C GLU A 14 28.44 4.33 29.47
N VAL A 15 27.77 5.45 29.20
CA VAL A 15 26.30 5.54 29.23
C VAL A 15 25.80 5.21 27.83
N GLY A 16 25.49 3.93 27.62
CA GLY A 16 24.84 3.43 26.42
C GLY A 16 23.37 3.84 26.36
N CYS A 17 23.00 4.50 25.26
CA CYS A 17 21.64 4.85 24.89
C CYS A 17 20.85 3.56 24.57
N ALA A 18 19.93 3.18 25.44
CA ALA A 18 19.09 1.99 25.29
C ALA A 18 17.92 2.28 24.32
N LEU A 19 18.18 2.09 23.02
CA LEU A 19 17.15 1.93 22.01
C LEU A 19 16.34 0.67 22.32
N SER A 20 15.04 0.84 22.51
CA SER A 20 14.06 -0.22 22.74
C SER A 20 14.04 -1.17 21.53
N ARG A 21 14.60 -2.36 21.67
CA ARG A 21 14.56 -3.41 20.64
C ARG A 21 13.14 -4.01 20.59
N PRO A 22 12.56 -4.26 19.40
CA PRO A 22 11.31 -5.01 19.29
C PRO A 22 11.56 -6.47 19.73
N VAL A 23 10.76 -6.93 20.69
CA VAL A 23 10.78 -8.33 21.14
C VAL A 23 10.23 -9.22 20.03
N PRO A 24 10.99 -10.22 19.53
CA PRO A 24 10.48 -11.16 18.54
C PRO A 24 9.62 -12.22 19.26
N TRP A 25 8.31 -12.12 19.13
CA TRP A 25 7.36 -13.10 19.66
C TRP A 25 7.50 -14.43 18.90
N ARG A 26 8.05 -15.44 19.58
CA ARG A 26 8.23 -16.80 19.04
C ARG A 26 6.90 -17.55 19.09
N TRP A 27 6.40 -17.88 17.89
CA TRP A 27 5.31 -18.81 17.65
C TRP A 27 5.78 -20.24 17.88
N LYS A 28 5.35 -20.87 18.98
CA LYS A 28 5.08 -22.30 19.15
C LYS A 28 4.82 -22.55 20.64
N ASP A 29 3.91 -23.48 20.92
CA ASP A 29 3.55 -24.00 22.25
C ASP A 29 2.34 -23.34 22.92
N ALA A 30 1.20 -23.40 22.25
CA ALA A 30 -0.05 -23.76 22.92
C ALA A 30 -0.93 -24.54 21.93
N PHE A 31 -1.64 -25.57 22.43
CA PHE A 31 -2.61 -26.41 21.71
C PHE A 31 -2.06 -27.62 20.94
N ARG A 32 -1.68 -28.66 21.69
CA ARG A 32 -1.79 -30.06 21.25
C ARG A 32 -2.98 -30.71 21.94
N ARG A 33 -4.08 -30.99 21.23
CA ARG A 33 -4.95 -32.17 21.43
C ARG A 33 -5.65 -32.54 20.12
N PRO A 34 -5.61 -33.80 19.66
CA PRO A 34 -6.29 -34.24 18.45
C PRO A 34 -7.72 -34.71 18.75
N VAL A 35 -8.69 -34.28 17.94
CA VAL A 35 -10.04 -34.85 17.90
C VAL A 35 -10.04 -35.95 16.83
N GLY A 36 -10.24 -37.20 17.26
CA GLY A 36 -10.31 -38.36 16.38
C GLY A 36 -11.66 -38.44 15.65
N ILE A 37 -11.62 -38.57 14.33
CA ILE A 37 -12.81 -38.85 13.50
C ILE A 37 -12.81 -40.34 13.17
N ARG A 38 -13.87 -41.05 13.60
CA ARG A 38 -14.14 -42.45 13.26
C ARG A 38 -14.56 -42.55 11.78
N ARG A 39 -14.00 -43.53 11.07
CA ARG A 39 -14.46 -44.01 9.77
C ARG A 39 -15.29 -45.27 9.96
N ASP A 40 -16.49 -45.27 9.41
CA ASP A 40 -17.30 -46.43 9.04
C ASP A 40 -18.26 -45.93 7.94
N GLY A 41 -18.61 -46.59 6.85
CA GLY A 41 -18.38 -47.92 6.36
C GLY A 41 -19.52 -48.25 5.37
N ARG A 42 -19.16 -48.63 4.13
CA ARG A 42 -19.86 -49.53 3.18
C ARG A 42 -21.11 -49.10 2.37
N ARG A 43 -20.89 -49.21 1.04
CA ARG A 43 -21.65 -49.95 -0.03
C ARG A 43 -22.98 -49.32 -0.49
N VAL A 44 -23.42 -49.38 -1.76
CA VAL A 44 -23.54 -50.49 -2.72
C VAL A 44 -23.57 -49.95 -4.16
N VAL A 45 -23.07 -50.73 -5.12
CA VAL A 45 -23.20 -50.59 -6.58
C VAL A 45 -24.40 -51.39 -7.09
N ARG A 46 -25.17 -50.88 -8.08
CA ARG A 46 -25.56 -51.64 -9.31
C ARG A 46 -26.28 -50.78 -10.38
N PRO A 47 -26.26 -51.20 -11.68
CA PRO A 47 -26.50 -50.36 -12.87
C PRO A 47 -27.72 -50.77 -13.73
N GLY A 48 -27.95 -50.02 -14.83
CA GLY A 48 -28.80 -50.35 -15.99
C GLY A 48 -29.97 -49.37 -16.17
N SER A 49 -30.48 -49.02 -17.35
CA SER A 49 -30.22 -49.41 -18.74
C SER A 49 -31.14 -48.57 -19.65
N ALA A 50 -30.60 -48.11 -20.79
CA ALA A 50 -31.15 -48.17 -22.16
C ALA A 50 -32.41 -47.38 -22.63
N THR A 51 -32.28 -46.98 -23.91
CA THR A 51 -33.28 -46.84 -25.00
C THR A 51 -33.91 -45.47 -25.30
N GLY A 52 -33.94 -45.12 -26.60
CA GLY A 52 -34.77 -44.06 -27.17
C GLY A 52 -34.25 -43.43 -28.48
N GLU A 53 -34.39 -44.13 -29.60
CA GLU A 53 -34.24 -43.66 -31.00
C GLU A 53 -35.08 -42.40 -31.32
N CYS A 54 -34.54 -41.44 -32.07
CA CYS A 54 -34.70 -41.23 -33.53
C CYS A 54 -36.13 -40.81 -33.95
N ASP A 55 -36.28 -39.57 -34.45
CA ASP A 55 -37.11 -39.39 -35.65
C ASP A 55 -36.65 -38.18 -36.49
N ARG A 56 -36.62 -38.42 -37.80
CA ARG A 56 -36.29 -37.45 -38.86
C ARG A 56 -37.59 -36.83 -39.34
N ARG A 57 -37.54 -35.58 -39.85
CA ARG A 57 -38.28 -35.22 -41.06
C ARG A 57 -37.66 -33.99 -41.73
N ALA A 58 -37.50 -34.14 -43.04
CA ALA A 58 -36.92 -33.21 -43.99
C ALA A 58 -38.02 -32.64 -44.90
N HIS A 59 -37.83 -31.40 -45.34
CA HIS A 59 -38.31 -30.76 -46.58
C HIS A 59 -37.34 -29.55 -46.76
N GLY A 60 -36.55 -29.33 -47.82
CA GLY A 60 -36.80 -29.42 -49.27
C GLY A 60 -37.66 -28.21 -49.66
N ASP A 61 -37.25 -27.18 -50.43
CA ASP A 61 -36.42 -27.16 -51.63
C ASP A 61 -35.97 -25.71 -52.02
N ARG A 62 -34.91 -25.65 -52.86
CA ARG A 62 -34.37 -24.64 -53.80
C ARG A 62 -34.72 -23.13 -53.81
N GLY A 63 -33.65 -22.33 -53.94
CA GLY A 63 -33.60 -21.03 -54.64
C GLY A 63 -32.15 -20.52 -54.75
N ALA A 64 -31.59 -20.49 -55.95
CA ALA A 64 -30.25 -19.99 -56.26
C ALA A 64 -30.31 -18.54 -56.77
N ALA A 65 -29.41 -17.66 -56.31
CA ALA A 65 -28.63 -16.70 -57.10
C ALA A 65 -28.01 -15.60 -56.21
N ASP A 66 -26.84 -15.17 -56.67
CA ASP A 66 -26.14 -13.90 -56.44
C ASP A 66 -25.28 -13.69 -55.19
N ALA A 67 -23.98 -13.67 -55.52
CA ALA A 67 -22.88 -13.16 -54.74
C ALA A 67 -23.10 -11.69 -54.36
N TYR A 68 -22.74 -11.32 -53.13
CA TYR A 68 -21.94 -10.13 -52.88
C TYR A 68 -21.18 -10.30 -51.56
N ASP A 69 -19.91 -9.94 -51.67
CA ASP A 69 -18.86 -9.97 -50.67
C ASP A 69 -19.28 -9.26 -49.37
N GLY A 70 -19.22 -10.01 -48.27
CA GLY A 70 -19.50 -9.52 -46.93
C GLY A 70 -18.47 -10.13 -46.02
N VAL A 71 -17.30 -9.49 -45.94
CA VAL A 71 -16.29 -9.73 -44.92
C VAL A 71 -17.00 -9.73 -43.57
N ARG A 72 -17.33 -10.92 -43.07
CA ARG A 72 -17.73 -11.10 -41.69
C ARG A 72 -16.49 -10.75 -40.88
N SER A 73 -16.44 -9.52 -40.40
CA SER A 73 -15.54 -9.11 -39.32
C SER A 73 -15.64 -10.19 -38.25
N HIS A 74 -14.59 -11.00 -38.11
CA HIS A 74 -14.49 -11.90 -36.96
C HIS A 74 -14.62 -11.01 -35.71
N PRO A 75 -15.55 -11.30 -34.78
CA PRO A 75 -15.58 -10.59 -33.52
C PRO A 75 -14.19 -10.75 -32.91
N GLU A 76 -13.48 -9.64 -32.75
CA GLU A 76 -12.12 -9.63 -32.21
C GLU A 76 -12.09 -10.51 -30.96
N ARG A 77 -11.23 -11.52 -30.99
CA ARG A 77 -11.17 -12.55 -29.94
C ARG A 77 -10.68 -11.88 -28.66
N ARG A 78 -11.60 -11.35 -27.84
CA ARG A 78 -11.27 -10.76 -26.53
C ARG A 78 -10.54 -11.80 -25.69
N MET A 79 -9.24 -11.60 -25.48
CA MET A 79 -8.39 -12.51 -24.72
C MET A 79 -8.91 -12.61 -23.29
N ARG A 80 -9.36 -13.80 -22.88
CA ARG A 80 -9.96 -14.01 -21.56
C ARG A 80 -8.92 -13.93 -20.44
N LEU A 81 -7.68 -14.34 -20.70
CA LEU A 81 -6.57 -14.19 -19.76
C LEU A 81 -5.47 -13.26 -20.30
N SER A 82 -4.89 -12.53 -19.35
CA SER A 82 -3.69 -11.72 -19.48
C SER A 82 -2.79 -11.93 -18.26
N LYS A 83 -1.56 -11.41 -18.24
CA LYS A 83 -0.70 -11.39 -17.03
C LYS A 83 -1.48 -10.95 -15.77
N SER A 84 -2.14 -9.78 -15.84
CA SER A 84 -2.87 -9.18 -14.71
C SER A 84 -4.16 -9.92 -14.34
N ARG A 85 -4.80 -10.60 -15.30
CA ARG A 85 -5.97 -11.45 -15.04
C ARG A 85 -5.56 -12.78 -14.42
N PHE A 86 -4.49 -13.41 -14.91
CA PHE A 86 -3.97 -14.64 -14.33
C PHE A 86 -3.63 -14.47 -12.85
N THR A 87 -2.92 -13.39 -12.52
CA THR A 87 -2.51 -13.09 -11.14
C THR A 87 -3.70 -12.73 -10.26
N ALA A 88 -4.71 -12.05 -10.80
CA ALA A 88 -5.99 -11.86 -10.12
C ALA A 88 -6.69 -13.18 -9.80
N GLY A 89 -6.64 -14.16 -10.70
CA GLY A 89 -7.18 -15.51 -10.46
C GLY A 89 -6.38 -16.32 -9.45
N LEU A 90 -5.07 -16.09 -9.31
CA LEU A 90 -4.27 -16.66 -8.21
C LEU A 90 -4.69 -16.09 -6.86
N GLN A 91 -5.12 -14.84 -6.81
CA GLN A 91 -5.63 -14.21 -5.61
C GLN A 91 -7.06 -14.67 -5.29
N CYS A 92 -7.99 -14.57 -6.23
CA CYS A 92 -9.38 -14.97 -6.03
C CYS A 92 -10.10 -15.23 -7.37
N ALA A 93 -10.79 -16.36 -7.48
CA ALA A 93 -11.58 -16.70 -8.67
C ALA A 93 -12.72 -15.69 -8.94
N ARG A 94 -13.37 -15.15 -7.89
CA ARG A 94 -14.40 -14.10 -8.02
C ARG A 94 -13.82 -12.80 -8.59
N LEU A 95 -12.65 -12.38 -8.11
CA LEU A 95 -11.96 -11.19 -8.61
C LEU A 95 -11.64 -11.33 -10.11
N LEU A 96 -11.11 -12.49 -10.52
CA LEU A 96 -10.86 -12.77 -11.93
C LEU A 96 -12.16 -12.75 -12.75
N TRP A 97 -13.20 -13.43 -12.28
CA TRP A 97 -14.50 -13.49 -12.97
C TRP A 97 -15.04 -12.09 -13.24
N TRP A 98 -15.11 -11.21 -12.23
CA TRP A 98 -15.58 -9.83 -12.41
C TRP A 98 -14.70 -9.00 -13.33
N ARG A 99 -13.36 -9.14 -13.28
CA ARG A 99 -12.45 -8.44 -14.21
C ARG A 99 -12.62 -8.84 -15.68
N VAL A 100 -13.22 -9.99 -15.96
CA VAL A 100 -13.43 -10.50 -17.32
C VAL A 100 -14.86 -10.22 -17.79
N HIS A 101 -15.85 -10.49 -16.94
CA HIS A 101 -17.27 -10.37 -17.28
C HIS A 101 -17.84 -8.96 -17.05
N GLU A 102 -17.23 -8.18 -16.16
CA GLU A 102 -17.63 -6.80 -15.84
C GLU A 102 -16.41 -5.85 -15.88
N PRO A 103 -15.74 -5.70 -17.04
CA PRO A 103 -14.52 -4.89 -17.15
C PRO A 103 -14.74 -3.40 -16.85
N ASP A 104 -15.97 -2.91 -17.05
CA ASP A 104 -16.35 -1.51 -16.84
C ASP A 104 -16.98 -1.26 -15.46
N ALA A 105 -16.86 -2.22 -14.53
CA ALA A 105 -17.36 -2.09 -13.17
C ALA A 105 -16.72 -0.85 -12.48
N PRO A 106 -17.51 -0.02 -11.78
CA PRO A 106 -16.99 1.19 -11.13
C PRO A 106 -15.90 0.89 -10.10
N GLU A 107 -15.91 -0.29 -9.47
CA GLU A 107 -14.86 -0.71 -8.52
C GLU A 107 -13.49 -0.94 -9.18
N LEU A 108 -13.46 -1.12 -10.51
CA LEU A 108 -12.22 -1.24 -11.29
C LEU A 108 -11.69 0.11 -11.76
N ALA A 109 -12.51 1.17 -11.76
CA ALA A 109 -12.03 2.50 -12.05
C ALA A 109 -10.96 2.89 -11.01
N PRO A 110 -9.77 3.33 -11.45
CA PRO A 110 -8.74 3.78 -10.53
C PRO A 110 -9.23 5.06 -9.84
N ASP A 111 -9.19 5.06 -8.51
CA ASP A 111 -9.22 6.31 -7.76
C ASP A 111 -7.91 7.07 -7.99
N GLU A 112 -7.84 8.32 -7.55
CA GLU A 112 -6.65 9.16 -7.70
C GLU A 112 -5.40 8.51 -7.08
N THR A 113 -5.60 7.70 -6.03
CA THR A 113 -4.56 6.87 -5.43
C THR A 113 -3.95 5.87 -6.39
N ARG A 114 -4.79 5.02 -6.97
CA ARG A 114 -4.34 3.98 -7.88
C ARG A 114 -3.79 4.57 -9.16
N GLN A 115 -4.39 5.65 -9.65
CA GLN A 115 -3.92 6.34 -10.85
C GLN A 115 -2.48 6.83 -10.67
N ALA A 116 -2.17 7.52 -9.56
CA ALA A 116 -0.82 8.00 -9.29
C ALA A 116 0.21 6.86 -9.15
N VAL A 117 -0.18 5.70 -8.59
CA VAL A 117 0.68 4.50 -8.55
C VAL A 117 0.96 3.98 -9.96
N PHE A 118 -0.03 4.00 -10.85
CA PHE A 118 0.18 3.65 -12.26
C PHE A 118 1.09 4.65 -12.96
N ASP A 119 0.87 5.96 -12.79
CA ASP A 119 1.70 7.01 -13.40
C ASP A 119 3.16 6.93 -12.91
N GLN A 120 3.38 6.63 -11.63
CA GLN A 120 4.71 6.32 -11.11
C GLN A 120 5.30 5.07 -11.77
N GLY A 121 4.50 4.02 -11.94
CA GLY A 121 4.90 2.80 -12.66
C GLY A 121 5.33 3.09 -14.11
N HIS A 122 4.57 3.90 -14.84
CA HIS A 122 4.91 4.32 -16.21
C HIS A 122 6.22 5.10 -16.28
N ARG A 123 6.46 6.05 -15.35
CA ARG A 123 7.73 6.78 -15.26
C ARG A 123 8.91 5.85 -14.99
N VAL A 124 8.76 4.91 -14.06
CA VAL A 124 9.79 3.89 -13.78
C VAL A 124 10.03 3.00 -15.00
N GLY A 125 8.97 2.56 -15.68
CA GLY A 125 9.07 1.78 -16.91
C GLY A 125 9.83 2.54 -18.00
N ALA A 126 9.49 3.81 -18.23
CA ALA A 126 10.19 4.67 -19.18
C ALA A 126 11.69 4.82 -18.85
N ALA A 127 12.03 5.05 -17.58
CA ALA A 127 13.43 5.12 -17.12
C ALA A 127 14.17 3.78 -17.27
N ALA A 128 13.50 2.65 -17.04
CA ALA A 128 14.07 1.32 -17.22
C ALA A 128 14.44 1.04 -18.67
N ARG A 129 13.65 1.52 -19.65
CA ARG A 129 13.94 1.37 -21.09
C ARG A 129 15.29 1.99 -21.47
N ALA A 130 15.66 3.10 -20.85
CA ALA A 130 16.96 3.75 -21.08
C ALA A 130 18.17 2.87 -20.71
N ARG A 131 17.97 1.76 -19.97
CA ARG A 131 19.02 0.78 -19.63
C ARG A 131 19.29 -0.25 -20.72
N PHE A 132 18.56 -0.21 -21.83
CA PHE A 132 18.72 -1.14 -22.97
C PHE A 132 18.96 -0.35 -24.26
N PRO A 133 20.22 0.03 -24.55
CA PRO A 133 20.56 0.81 -25.73
C PRO A 133 20.09 0.13 -27.03
N GLY A 134 19.49 0.92 -27.93
CA GLY A 134 18.97 0.43 -29.21
C GLY A 134 17.70 -0.42 -29.10
N GLY A 135 17.06 -0.48 -27.92
CA GLY A 135 15.80 -1.19 -27.75
C GLY A 135 14.65 -0.58 -28.54
N VAL A 136 13.72 -1.42 -29.00
CA VAL A 136 12.55 -1.04 -29.79
C VAL A 136 11.30 -1.12 -28.92
N LEU A 137 10.52 -0.04 -28.86
CA LEU A 137 9.23 -0.03 -28.17
C LEU A 137 8.11 -0.48 -29.12
N ILE A 138 7.30 -1.45 -28.68
CA ILE A 138 6.03 -1.77 -29.34
C ILE A 138 4.97 -0.78 -28.88
N ASP A 139 4.88 0.35 -29.58
CA ASP A 139 3.98 1.46 -29.24
C ASP A 139 2.64 1.34 -29.99
N LEU A 140 1.77 0.47 -29.49
CA LEU A 140 0.44 0.21 -30.02
C LEU A 140 -0.59 0.20 -28.89
N PRO A 141 -1.89 0.46 -29.19
CA PRO A 141 -2.95 0.41 -28.20
C PRO A 141 -2.96 -0.89 -27.39
N HIS A 142 -3.31 -0.80 -26.10
CA HIS A 142 -3.20 -1.91 -25.16
C HIS A 142 -4.06 -3.14 -25.53
N ASP A 143 -5.15 -2.91 -26.25
CA ASP A 143 -6.13 -3.89 -26.74
C ASP A 143 -5.83 -4.42 -28.15
N ALA A 144 -4.85 -3.85 -28.86
CA ALA A 144 -4.40 -4.27 -30.19
C ALA A 144 -3.55 -5.55 -30.14
N PHE A 145 -4.04 -6.61 -29.49
CA PHE A 145 -3.28 -7.81 -29.13
C PHE A 145 -2.56 -8.45 -30.32
N GLU A 146 -3.26 -8.70 -31.43
CA GLU A 146 -2.69 -9.36 -32.62
C GLU A 146 -1.62 -8.49 -33.30
N GLN A 147 -1.86 -7.18 -33.37
CA GLN A 147 -0.93 -6.21 -33.97
C GLN A 147 0.34 -6.10 -33.13
N ARG A 148 0.20 -6.09 -31.80
CA ARG A 148 1.35 -6.09 -30.86
C ARG A 148 2.20 -7.34 -30.99
N VAL A 149 1.57 -8.52 -31.11
CA VAL A 149 2.30 -9.78 -31.35
C VAL A 149 3.03 -9.76 -32.69
N THR A 150 2.37 -9.27 -33.74
CA THR A 150 2.97 -9.14 -35.08
C THR A 150 4.16 -8.19 -35.08
N ALA A 151 4.02 -7.01 -34.47
CA ALA A 151 5.09 -6.02 -34.33
C ALA A 151 6.26 -6.56 -33.49
N THR A 152 5.97 -7.32 -32.44
CA THR A 152 7.00 -8.00 -31.63
C THR A 152 7.81 -8.96 -32.49
N ARG A 153 7.16 -9.81 -33.29
CA ARG A 153 7.85 -10.74 -34.20
C ARG A 153 8.70 -10.00 -35.23
N ALA A 154 8.17 -8.94 -35.84
CA ALA A 154 8.93 -8.13 -36.78
C ALA A 154 10.18 -7.50 -36.15
N ALA A 155 10.10 -7.00 -34.92
CA ALA A 155 11.25 -6.47 -34.18
C ALA A 155 12.28 -7.58 -33.82
N MET A 156 11.80 -8.79 -33.50
CA MET A 156 12.67 -9.95 -33.29
C MET A 156 13.40 -10.36 -34.58
N ASP A 157 12.71 -10.42 -35.71
CA ASP A 157 13.29 -10.81 -37.00
C ASP A 157 14.23 -9.73 -37.54
N GLY A 158 13.92 -8.45 -37.28
CA GLY A 158 14.77 -7.30 -37.59
C GLY A 158 16.03 -7.19 -36.71
N GLY A 159 16.27 -8.12 -35.79
CA GLY A 159 17.51 -8.17 -35.01
C GLY A 159 17.57 -7.18 -33.84
N ALA A 160 16.43 -6.67 -33.36
CA ALA A 160 16.41 -5.73 -32.23
C ALA A 160 17.19 -6.31 -31.02
N PRO A 161 18.06 -5.51 -30.36
CA PRO A 161 18.84 -5.95 -29.21
C PRO A 161 17.97 -6.09 -27.95
N ALA A 162 16.91 -5.28 -27.84
CA ALA A 162 15.86 -5.41 -26.84
C ALA A 162 14.52 -4.97 -27.43
N ILE A 163 13.43 -5.53 -26.93
CA ILE A 163 12.06 -5.17 -27.31
C ILE A 163 11.28 -4.85 -26.05
N PHE A 164 10.74 -3.64 -25.94
CA PHE A 164 9.90 -3.22 -24.82
C PHE A 164 8.44 -3.48 -25.15
N GLU A 165 7.66 -3.86 -24.14
CA GLU A 165 6.25 -4.23 -24.31
C GLU A 165 6.05 -5.42 -25.29
N ALA A 166 7.07 -6.28 -25.37
CA ALA A 166 7.11 -7.44 -26.25
C ALA A 166 5.96 -8.40 -25.92
N SER A 167 5.12 -8.67 -26.92
CA SER A 167 3.80 -9.27 -26.72
C SER A 167 3.72 -10.67 -27.32
N PHE A 168 3.14 -11.60 -26.56
CA PHE A 168 3.07 -13.02 -26.90
C PHE A 168 1.72 -13.62 -26.51
N VAL A 169 1.34 -14.70 -27.22
CA VAL A 169 0.10 -15.44 -26.98
C VAL A 169 0.36 -16.94 -27.06
N ALA A 170 0.00 -17.65 -26.00
CA ALA A 170 -0.03 -19.10 -25.92
C ALA A 170 -1.07 -19.52 -24.87
N ASP A 171 -1.66 -20.71 -25.02
CA ASP A 171 -2.68 -21.23 -24.10
C ASP A 171 -3.80 -20.23 -23.78
N ASP A 172 -4.33 -19.56 -24.82
CA ASP A 172 -5.39 -18.54 -24.74
C ASP A 172 -5.09 -17.41 -23.73
N THR A 173 -3.80 -17.12 -23.53
CA THR A 173 -3.32 -16.13 -22.57
C THR A 173 -2.38 -15.15 -23.26
N PHE A 174 -2.67 -13.86 -23.11
CA PHE A 174 -1.84 -12.77 -23.62
C PHE A 174 -0.86 -12.28 -22.55
N VAL A 175 0.40 -12.08 -22.91
CA VAL A 175 1.37 -11.38 -22.05
C VAL A 175 2.09 -10.31 -22.84
N ALA A 176 2.30 -9.16 -22.20
CA ALA A 176 3.28 -8.16 -22.60
C ALA A 176 4.38 -8.15 -21.55
N VAL A 177 5.62 -8.34 -22.01
CA VAL A 177 6.83 -8.31 -21.20
C VAL A 177 7.40 -6.90 -21.23
N ASP A 178 7.79 -6.38 -20.07
CA ASP A 178 8.30 -5.01 -19.95
C ASP A 178 9.58 -4.82 -20.81
N ALA A 179 10.52 -5.77 -20.77
CA ALA A 179 11.62 -5.85 -21.72
C ALA A 179 12.04 -7.29 -22.05
N LEU A 180 12.26 -7.58 -23.34
CA LEU A 180 12.82 -8.82 -23.84
C LEU A 180 14.18 -8.53 -24.48
N GLU A 181 15.27 -8.92 -23.82
CA GLU A 181 16.65 -8.63 -24.20
C GLU A 181 17.27 -9.81 -24.95
N ARG A 182 17.85 -9.57 -26.12
CA ARG A 182 18.50 -10.60 -26.94
C ARG A 182 19.86 -10.98 -26.33
N ARG A 183 20.13 -12.29 -26.26
CA ARG A 183 21.39 -12.86 -25.76
C ARG A 183 21.94 -13.89 -26.77
N PRO A 184 23.24 -14.25 -26.72
CA PRO A 184 23.82 -15.22 -27.65
C PRO A 184 23.13 -16.59 -27.70
N GLY A 185 22.50 -17.04 -26.60
CA GLY A 185 21.82 -18.33 -26.49
C GLY A 185 20.29 -18.29 -26.59
N GLY A 186 19.68 -17.11 -26.75
CA GLY A 186 18.23 -16.94 -26.72
C GLY A 186 17.83 -15.57 -26.18
N TRP A 187 16.82 -15.54 -25.32
CA TRP A 187 16.27 -14.30 -24.78
C TRP A 187 16.32 -14.25 -23.26
N ARG A 188 16.49 -13.04 -22.75
CA ARG A 188 16.31 -12.69 -21.35
C ARG A 188 15.01 -11.93 -21.18
N LEU A 189 14.14 -12.45 -20.34
CA LEU A 189 12.91 -11.79 -19.94
C LEU A 189 13.19 -10.87 -18.73
N VAL A 190 12.79 -9.60 -18.80
CA VAL A 190 12.94 -8.66 -17.69
C VAL A 190 11.57 -8.07 -17.32
N GLU A 191 11.14 -8.29 -16.09
CA GLU A 191 9.97 -7.64 -15.48
C GLU A 191 10.45 -6.45 -14.64
N VAL A 192 9.93 -5.25 -14.92
CA VAL A 192 10.26 -4.01 -14.24
C VAL A 192 9.25 -3.75 -13.12
N LYS A 193 9.74 -3.45 -11.91
CA LYS A 193 8.91 -3.12 -10.75
C LYS A 193 9.36 -1.82 -10.10
N SER A 194 8.41 -0.94 -9.77
CA SER A 194 8.69 0.28 -9.01
C SER A 194 9.14 0.00 -7.56
N SER A 195 8.82 -1.17 -7.00
CA SER A 195 9.27 -1.57 -5.67
C SER A 195 10.80 -1.58 -5.50
N THR A 196 11.27 -1.54 -4.25
CA THR A 196 12.71 -1.57 -3.93
C THR A 196 13.31 -2.96 -3.76
N ARG A 197 12.52 -4.02 -3.94
CA ARG A 197 12.93 -5.41 -3.81
C ARG A 197 11.98 -6.37 -4.52
N VAL A 198 12.47 -7.56 -4.86
CA VAL A 198 11.64 -8.65 -5.37
C VAL A 198 10.68 -9.16 -4.29
N LYS A 199 9.42 -9.41 -4.67
CA LYS A 199 8.39 -10.00 -3.81
C LYS A 199 7.88 -11.30 -4.43
N THR A 200 7.30 -12.19 -3.63
CA THR A 200 6.82 -13.51 -4.08
C THR A 200 5.83 -13.43 -5.22
N GLN A 201 4.93 -12.44 -5.23
CA GLN A 201 3.98 -12.25 -6.33
C GLN A 201 4.66 -11.90 -7.66
N HIS A 202 5.82 -11.23 -7.64
CA HIS A 202 6.55 -10.93 -8.88
C HIS A 202 7.04 -12.22 -9.57
N LEU A 203 7.34 -13.27 -8.79
CA LEU A 203 7.72 -14.57 -9.35
C LEU A 203 6.55 -15.22 -10.09
N GLN A 204 5.31 -15.02 -9.64
CA GLN A 204 4.12 -15.51 -10.35
C GLN A 204 3.89 -14.71 -11.65
N ASP A 205 4.10 -13.39 -11.61
CA ASP A 205 4.05 -12.52 -12.79
C ASP A 205 5.06 -13.00 -13.86
N VAL A 206 6.29 -13.27 -13.46
CA VAL A 206 7.34 -13.74 -14.37
C VAL A 206 7.04 -15.17 -14.85
N ALA A 207 6.53 -16.05 -13.99
CA ALA A 207 6.24 -17.43 -14.37
C ALA A 207 5.21 -17.55 -15.50
N VAL A 208 4.10 -16.79 -15.44
CA VAL A 208 3.12 -16.81 -16.54
C VAL A 208 3.69 -16.22 -17.83
N GLN A 209 4.55 -15.20 -17.73
CA GLN A 209 5.21 -14.63 -18.91
C GLN A 209 6.20 -15.61 -19.53
N VAL A 210 7.09 -16.21 -18.74
CA VAL A 210 8.04 -17.22 -19.23
C VAL A 210 7.30 -18.38 -19.88
N HIS A 211 6.21 -18.87 -19.27
CA HIS A 211 5.36 -19.92 -19.84
C HIS A 211 4.82 -19.53 -21.22
N VAL A 212 4.19 -18.36 -21.35
CA VAL A 212 3.57 -17.91 -22.60
C VAL A 212 4.61 -17.61 -23.69
N VAL A 213 5.73 -16.97 -23.32
CA VAL A 213 6.82 -16.65 -24.26
C VAL A 213 7.46 -17.94 -24.80
N ARG A 214 7.78 -18.91 -23.93
CA ARG A 214 8.30 -20.23 -24.36
C ARG A 214 7.27 -21.01 -25.17
N GLY A 215 6.00 -20.97 -24.77
CA GLY A 215 4.88 -21.56 -25.53
C GLY A 215 4.69 -20.95 -26.92
N SER A 216 5.19 -19.74 -27.13
CA SER A 216 5.22 -19.06 -28.44
C SER A 216 6.45 -19.42 -29.29
N GLY A 217 7.26 -20.39 -28.86
CA GLY A 217 8.47 -20.85 -29.55
C GLY A 217 9.72 -20.01 -29.29
N VAL A 218 9.69 -19.10 -28.32
CA VAL A 218 10.82 -18.21 -28.01
C VAL A 218 11.67 -18.79 -26.87
N PRO A 219 12.98 -19.07 -27.08
CA PRO A 219 13.84 -19.65 -26.05
C PRO A 219 14.19 -18.61 -24.99
N VAL A 220 13.56 -18.70 -23.82
CA VAL A 220 13.89 -17.87 -22.64
C VAL A 220 14.93 -18.58 -21.79
N GLU A 221 16.17 -18.11 -21.85
CA GLU A 221 17.35 -18.67 -21.17
C GLU A 221 17.61 -18.04 -19.80
N SER A 222 17.10 -16.83 -19.59
CA SER A 222 17.19 -16.14 -18.29
C SER A 222 15.98 -15.27 -18.06
N ALA A 223 15.64 -15.06 -16.79
CA ALA A 223 14.57 -14.15 -16.38
C ALA A 223 15.04 -13.34 -15.17
N GLU A 224 14.77 -12.05 -15.18
CA GLU A 224 15.16 -11.11 -14.14
C GLU A 224 13.97 -10.25 -13.70
N VAL A 225 13.96 -9.87 -12.43
CA VAL A 225 13.16 -8.74 -11.96
C VAL A 225 14.10 -7.54 -11.82
N MET A 226 13.84 -6.50 -12.61
CA MET A 226 14.49 -5.20 -12.48
C MET A 226 13.65 -4.34 -11.54
N HIS A 227 14.26 -3.82 -10.48
CA HIS A 227 13.55 -3.04 -9.46
C HIS A 227 14.34 -1.80 -9.07
N VAL A 228 13.68 -0.81 -8.49
CA VAL A 228 14.33 0.43 -8.08
C VAL A 228 15.36 0.13 -6.98
N ASN A 229 16.56 0.66 -7.11
CA ASN A 229 17.64 0.49 -6.13
C ASN A 229 17.53 1.56 -5.04
N ARG A 230 17.15 1.17 -3.83
CA ARG A 230 16.98 2.11 -2.69
C ARG A 230 18.26 2.84 -2.30
N ALA A 231 19.44 2.35 -2.68
CA ALA A 231 20.72 2.98 -2.40
C ALA A 231 21.14 4.03 -3.46
N CYS A 232 20.48 4.07 -4.61
CA CYS A 232 20.72 5.08 -5.64
C CYS A 232 20.54 6.49 -5.05
N THR A 233 21.40 7.44 -5.42
CA THR A 233 21.42 8.79 -4.84
C THR A 233 21.45 9.83 -5.94
N TYR A 234 20.42 10.67 -6.02
CA TYR A 234 20.39 11.79 -6.97
C TYR A 234 21.52 12.81 -6.65
N PRO A 235 22.21 13.38 -7.68
CA PRO A 235 21.87 13.37 -9.11
C PRO A 235 22.37 12.17 -9.92
N ASP A 236 23.18 11.28 -9.35
CA ASP A 236 23.67 10.11 -10.07
C ASP A 236 22.64 8.98 -10.08
N LEU A 237 21.92 8.86 -11.19
CA LEU A 237 20.93 7.80 -11.42
C LEU A 237 21.49 6.60 -12.18
N SER A 238 22.82 6.49 -12.31
CA SER A 238 23.46 5.41 -13.09
C SER A 238 23.17 4.00 -12.53
N ASP A 239 22.92 3.90 -11.22
CA ASP A 239 22.60 2.69 -10.47
C ASP A 239 21.12 2.62 -10.00
N LEU A 240 20.22 3.44 -10.59
CA LEU A 240 18.79 3.52 -10.23
C LEU A 240 18.07 2.17 -10.20
N PHE A 241 18.55 1.19 -10.97
CA PHE A 241 17.94 -0.13 -11.06
C PHE A 241 18.88 -1.23 -10.57
N ALA A 242 18.36 -2.06 -9.67
CA ALA A 242 18.93 -3.37 -9.35
C ALA A 242 18.26 -4.45 -10.21
N ARG A 243 19.04 -5.42 -10.68
CA ARG A 243 18.57 -6.56 -11.48
C ARG A 243 18.79 -7.84 -10.70
N VAL A 244 17.73 -8.59 -10.45
CA VAL A 244 17.80 -9.85 -9.69
C VAL A 244 17.39 -11.01 -10.61
N PRO A 245 18.27 -12.01 -10.83
CA PRO A 245 17.90 -13.22 -11.56
C PRO A 245 16.88 -14.00 -10.75
N VAL A 246 15.80 -14.43 -11.41
CA VAL A 246 14.68 -15.16 -10.78
C VAL A 246 14.29 -16.42 -11.51
N LEU A 247 14.95 -16.77 -12.62
CA LEU A 247 14.60 -17.97 -13.39
C LEU A 247 14.63 -19.25 -12.54
N PRO A 248 15.63 -19.52 -11.67
CA PRO A 248 15.63 -20.73 -10.82
C PRO A 248 14.42 -20.83 -9.88
N GLU A 249 13.94 -19.70 -9.34
CA GLU A 249 12.70 -19.61 -8.56
C GLU A 249 11.47 -19.87 -9.43
N VAL A 250 11.45 -19.29 -10.63
CA VAL A 250 10.35 -19.39 -11.59
C VAL A 250 10.20 -20.82 -12.12
N GLU A 251 11.30 -21.52 -12.39
CA GLU A 251 11.30 -22.92 -12.83
C GLU A 251 10.60 -23.85 -11.83
N ARG A 252 10.62 -23.53 -10.53
CA ARG A 252 9.87 -24.27 -9.51
C ARG A 252 8.36 -24.03 -9.56
N ILE A 253 7.92 -22.91 -10.16
CA ILE A 253 6.51 -22.52 -10.29
C ILE A 253 5.92 -23.01 -11.61
N LEU A 254 6.72 -23.00 -12.69
CA LEU A 254 6.29 -23.29 -14.06
C LEU A 254 5.47 -24.58 -14.23
N PRO A 255 5.80 -25.73 -13.60
CA PRO A 255 5.00 -26.95 -13.75
C PRO A 255 3.52 -26.79 -13.37
N GLY A 256 3.20 -25.87 -12.47
CA GLY A 256 1.82 -25.58 -12.05
C GLY A 256 1.07 -24.59 -12.94
N VAL A 257 1.76 -23.82 -13.79
CA VAL A 257 1.15 -22.73 -14.58
C VAL A 257 0.10 -23.26 -15.58
N PRO A 258 0.36 -24.30 -16.41
CA PRO A 258 -0.63 -24.78 -17.38
C PRO A 258 -1.92 -25.29 -16.73
N GLY A 259 -1.81 -25.95 -15.57
CA GLY A 259 -2.97 -26.42 -14.80
C GLY A 259 -3.82 -25.27 -14.28
N ARG A 260 -3.17 -24.20 -13.79
CA ARG A 260 -3.85 -22.99 -13.29
C ARG A 260 -4.52 -22.21 -14.42
N LEU A 261 -3.86 -22.07 -15.57
CA LEU A 261 -4.44 -21.43 -16.76
C LEU A 261 -5.72 -22.15 -17.20
N ARG A 262 -5.66 -23.48 -17.37
CA ARG A 262 -6.83 -24.29 -17.73
C ARG A 262 -7.96 -24.17 -16.70
N ALA A 263 -7.63 -24.24 -15.40
CA ALA A 263 -8.63 -24.12 -14.34
C ALA A 263 -9.31 -22.74 -14.34
N GLN A 264 -8.54 -21.66 -14.54
CA GLN A 264 -9.08 -20.30 -14.62
C GLN A 264 -9.93 -20.10 -15.88
N LEU A 265 -9.48 -20.57 -17.05
CA LEU A 265 -10.25 -20.50 -18.30
C LEU A 265 -11.56 -21.28 -18.21
N ALA A 266 -11.53 -22.48 -17.62
CA ALA A 266 -12.73 -23.28 -17.38
C ALA A 266 -13.70 -22.55 -16.43
N MET A 267 -13.19 -21.99 -15.32
CA MET A 267 -13.99 -21.21 -14.38
C MET A 267 -14.64 -19.99 -15.05
N LEU A 268 -13.90 -19.28 -15.91
CA LEU A 268 -14.42 -18.15 -16.68
C LEU A 268 -15.53 -18.53 -17.68
N GLY A 269 -15.67 -19.81 -18.02
CA GLY A 269 -16.73 -20.33 -18.89
C GLY A 269 -18.07 -20.56 -18.18
N GLY A 270 -18.10 -20.54 -16.84
CA GLY A 270 -19.31 -20.77 -16.04
C GLY A 270 -19.79 -19.54 -15.27
N ASP A 271 -20.75 -19.79 -14.38
CA ASP A 271 -21.31 -18.79 -13.47
C ASP A 271 -20.27 -18.26 -12.46
N LEU A 272 -20.62 -17.17 -11.78
CA LEU A 272 -19.78 -16.56 -10.74
C LEU A 272 -19.42 -17.62 -9.67
N PRO A 273 -18.13 -17.90 -9.42
CA PRO A 273 -17.72 -18.94 -8.48
C PRO A 273 -17.98 -18.55 -7.02
N THR A 274 -18.34 -19.53 -6.19
CA THR A 274 -18.44 -19.33 -4.74
C THR A 274 -17.05 -19.46 -4.09
N VAL A 275 -16.58 -18.36 -3.50
CA VAL A 275 -15.33 -18.29 -2.72
C VAL A 275 -15.64 -17.59 -1.40
N ALA A 276 -15.31 -18.25 -0.29
CA ALA A 276 -15.43 -17.66 1.05
C ALA A 276 -14.47 -16.47 1.18
N ILE A 277 -14.83 -15.45 1.94
CA ILE A 277 -13.94 -14.32 2.25
C ILE A 277 -12.75 -14.77 3.13
N GLY A 278 -11.63 -14.06 3.06
CA GLY A 278 -10.45 -14.37 3.85
C GLY A 278 -9.26 -13.47 3.53
N LEU A 279 -8.07 -13.90 3.94
CA LEU A 279 -6.83 -13.11 3.76
C LEU A 279 -6.56 -12.70 2.31
N HIS A 280 -6.98 -13.50 1.33
CA HIS A 280 -6.85 -13.17 -0.09
C HIS A 280 -7.68 -11.94 -0.53
N CYS A 281 -8.62 -11.47 0.28
CA CYS A 281 -9.32 -10.20 0.04
C CYS A 281 -8.40 -8.99 0.22
N GLU A 282 -7.30 -9.15 0.96
CA GLU A 282 -6.36 -8.09 1.35
C GLU A 282 -4.95 -8.33 0.78
N GLU A 283 -4.59 -9.59 0.51
CA GLU A 283 -3.27 -10.00 0.03
C GLU A 283 -3.32 -10.73 -1.33
N PRO A 284 -2.32 -10.53 -2.21
CA PRO A 284 -1.20 -9.60 -2.09
C PRO A 284 -1.58 -8.12 -2.30
N TYR A 285 -2.81 -7.86 -2.76
CA TYR A 285 -3.34 -6.52 -2.99
C TYR A 285 -4.77 -6.41 -2.44
N PRO A 286 -5.20 -5.24 -1.94
CA PRO A 286 -6.60 -5.00 -1.58
C PRO A 286 -7.53 -5.26 -2.77
N CYS A 287 -8.51 -6.15 -2.57
CA CYS A 287 -9.51 -6.45 -3.59
C CYS A 287 -10.46 -5.26 -3.79
N PRO A 288 -10.65 -4.77 -5.03
CA PRO A 288 -11.60 -3.67 -5.28
C PRO A 288 -13.05 -4.03 -4.97
N PHE A 289 -13.41 -5.31 -5.04
CA PHE A 289 -14.78 -5.79 -4.86
C PHE A 289 -15.10 -6.24 -3.43
N GLN A 290 -14.35 -5.76 -2.42
CA GLN A 290 -14.64 -6.11 -1.01
C GLN A 290 -16.10 -5.80 -0.65
N GLY A 291 -16.66 -4.67 -1.11
CA GLY A 291 -18.05 -4.28 -0.86
C GLY A 291 -19.10 -5.24 -1.43
N ARG A 292 -18.78 -6.05 -2.44
CA ARG A 292 -19.69 -7.09 -2.98
C ARG A 292 -19.61 -8.42 -2.22
N CYS A 293 -18.50 -8.65 -1.52
CA CYS A 293 -18.22 -9.92 -0.86
C CYS A 293 -18.44 -9.86 0.65
N TRP A 294 -18.09 -8.74 1.27
CA TRP A 294 -18.05 -8.61 2.71
C TRP A 294 -19.44 -8.30 3.25
N PRO A 295 -19.86 -8.95 4.35
CA PRO A 295 -21.06 -8.56 5.04
C PRO A 295 -20.87 -7.19 5.70
N GLU A 296 -21.98 -6.59 6.13
CA GLU A 296 -21.91 -5.50 7.10
C GLU A 296 -21.37 -6.06 8.43
N TRP A 297 -20.22 -5.53 8.86
CA TRP A 297 -19.56 -5.98 10.08
C TRP A 297 -20.08 -5.21 11.28
N PRO A 298 -20.48 -5.90 12.37
CA PRO A 298 -20.77 -5.24 13.64
C PRO A 298 -19.64 -4.31 14.10
N ALA A 299 -19.98 -3.24 14.82
CA ALA A 299 -19.01 -2.25 15.32
C ALA A 299 -18.01 -2.85 16.31
N ASP A 300 -18.37 -3.95 16.97
CA ASP A 300 -17.56 -4.71 17.92
C ASP A 300 -16.86 -5.93 17.29
N HIS A 301 -16.92 -6.10 15.96
CA HIS A 301 -16.33 -7.27 15.30
C HIS A 301 -14.81 -7.36 15.51
N VAL A 302 -14.25 -8.56 15.70
CA VAL A 302 -12.80 -8.77 15.99
C VAL A 302 -11.84 -8.20 14.93
N ARG A 303 -12.32 -7.91 13.72
CA ARG A 303 -11.54 -7.22 12.67
C ARG A 303 -11.21 -5.77 13.03
N ARG A 304 -12.01 -5.15 13.89
CA ARG A 304 -11.78 -3.81 14.44
C ARG A 304 -10.94 -3.85 15.72
N LEU A 305 -10.46 -5.01 16.16
CA LEU A 305 -9.60 -5.08 17.33
C LEU A 305 -8.27 -4.38 17.02
N TYR A 306 -7.88 -3.43 17.86
CA TYR A 306 -6.66 -2.67 17.67
C TYR A 306 -5.45 -3.60 17.55
N PHE A 307 -4.66 -3.39 16.49
CA PHE A 307 -3.44 -4.14 16.20
C PHE A 307 -3.62 -5.66 16.01
N VAL A 308 -4.84 -6.11 15.66
CA VAL A 308 -5.10 -7.54 15.41
C VAL A 308 -4.51 -8.02 14.08
N GLY A 309 -4.50 -7.16 13.06
CA GLY A 309 -4.07 -7.48 11.70
C GLY A 309 -4.70 -8.78 11.19
N LYS A 310 -3.85 -9.66 10.63
CA LYS A 310 -4.26 -10.95 10.04
C LYS A 310 -4.84 -11.93 11.05
N ARG A 311 -4.54 -11.78 12.35
CA ARG A 311 -5.06 -12.64 13.42
C ARG A 311 -6.59 -12.54 13.52
N SER A 312 -7.20 -11.48 12.97
CA SER A 312 -8.66 -11.35 12.94
C SER A 312 -9.33 -12.49 12.16
N TRP A 313 -8.71 -12.97 11.08
CA TRP A 313 -9.20 -14.11 10.31
C TRP A 313 -9.13 -15.41 11.12
N GLU A 314 -8.07 -15.60 11.91
CA GLU A 314 -7.91 -16.74 12.80
C GLU A 314 -8.93 -16.69 13.96
N LEU A 315 -9.11 -15.53 14.59
CA LEU A 315 -10.11 -15.34 15.65
C LEU A 315 -11.51 -15.68 15.15
N ALA A 316 -11.90 -15.12 14.00
CA ALA A 316 -13.20 -15.38 13.40
C ALA A 316 -13.39 -16.87 13.03
N ALA A 317 -12.35 -17.52 12.47
CA ALA A 317 -12.40 -18.96 12.15
C ALA A 317 -12.55 -19.85 13.40
N ASN A 318 -12.09 -19.39 14.57
CA ASN A 318 -12.27 -20.06 15.85
C ASN A 318 -13.57 -19.67 16.59
N GLY A 319 -14.49 -18.96 15.92
CA GLY A 319 -15.79 -18.56 16.47
C GLY A 319 -15.77 -17.28 17.30
N TYR A 320 -14.62 -16.61 17.43
CA TYR A 320 -14.53 -15.29 18.06
C TYR A 320 -14.86 -14.21 17.04
N THR A 321 -16.13 -13.80 16.98
CA THR A 321 -16.59 -12.76 16.05
C THR A 321 -16.70 -11.39 16.70
N SER A 322 -16.88 -11.31 18.03
CA SER A 322 -16.93 -10.04 18.77
C SER A 322 -15.76 -9.86 19.75
N ILE A 323 -15.28 -8.62 19.87
CA ILE A 323 -14.21 -8.17 20.76
C ILE A 323 -14.61 -8.33 22.23
N ASP A 324 -15.86 -8.02 22.59
CA ASP A 324 -16.32 -8.06 23.99
C ASP A 324 -16.37 -9.51 24.53
N ARG A 325 -16.55 -10.48 23.64
CA ARG A 325 -16.57 -11.93 23.92
C ARG A 325 -15.19 -12.58 23.88
N LEU A 326 -14.11 -11.83 23.64
CA LEU A 326 -12.77 -12.39 23.72
C LEU A 326 -12.47 -12.87 25.15
N PRO A 327 -11.91 -14.09 25.33
CA PRO A 327 -11.62 -14.66 26.66
C PRO A 327 -10.70 -13.78 27.51
N ASP A 328 -10.93 -13.73 28.82
CA ASP A 328 -10.16 -12.87 29.73
C ASP A 328 -8.67 -13.25 29.81
N GLY A 329 -8.35 -14.55 29.66
CA GLY A 329 -6.97 -15.05 29.62
C GLY A 329 -6.24 -14.83 28.29
N MET A 330 -6.88 -14.21 27.29
CA MET A 330 -6.22 -13.90 26.03
C MET A 330 -5.29 -12.69 26.20
N THR A 331 -4.00 -12.87 25.92
CA THR A 331 -3.06 -11.75 25.91
C THR A 331 -3.38 -10.80 24.76
N LEU A 332 -3.75 -9.56 25.11
CA LEU A 332 -4.02 -8.46 24.20
C LEU A 332 -3.03 -7.31 24.44
N HIS A 333 -2.86 -6.46 23.42
CA HIS A 333 -2.17 -5.19 23.59
C HIS A 333 -2.93 -4.33 24.62
N PRO A 334 -2.28 -3.55 25.52
CA PRO A 334 -2.98 -2.74 26.53
C PRO A 334 -4.09 -1.85 25.96
N ALA A 335 -3.85 -1.21 24.82
CA ALA A 335 -4.88 -0.42 24.13
C ALA A 335 -6.04 -1.27 23.59
N ALA A 336 -5.79 -2.49 23.11
CA ALA A 336 -6.83 -3.43 22.67
C ALA A 336 -7.62 -3.98 23.87
N GLU A 337 -6.97 -4.16 25.03
CA GLU A 337 -7.64 -4.52 26.27
C GLU A 337 -8.57 -3.40 26.75
N ARG A 338 -8.13 -2.14 26.67
CA ARG A 338 -8.97 -0.98 26.96
C ARG A 338 -10.16 -0.89 26.00
N GLN A 339 -9.94 -1.14 24.71
CA GLN A 339 -11.02 -1.26 23.73
C GLN A 339 -12.04 -2.31 24.15
N ARG A 340 -11.59 -3.51 24.52
CA ARG A 340 -12.47 -4.59 25.00
C ARG A 340 -13.27 -4.15 26.23
N ARG A 341 -12.63 -3.54 27.22
CA ARG A 341 -13.29 -3.00 28.43
C ARG A 341 -14.35 -1.96 28.07
N ALA A 342 -14.03 -1.02 27.19
CA ALA A 342 -14.95 0.05 26.78
C ALA A 342 -16.18 -0.49 26.06
N LEU A 343 -15.99 -1.49 25.17
CA LEU A 343 -17.09 -2.18 24.48
C LEU A 343 -17.97 -2.96 25.45
N ARG A 344 -17.39 -3.70 26.41
CA ARG A 344 -18.15 -4.41 27.46
C ARG A 344 -18.99 -3.46 28.33
N LEU A 345 -18.45 -2.28 28.64
CA LEU A 345 -19.14 -1.29 29.47
C LEU A 345 -20.07 -0.37 28.66
N GLY A 346 -20.02 -0.41 27.33
CA GLY A 346 -20.79 0.47 26.45
C GLY A 346 -20.48 1.96 26.63
N ARG A 347 -19.28 2.32 27.12
CA ARG A 347 -18.91 3.71 27.41
C ARG A 347 -17.42 3.99 27.21
N ARG A 348 -17.10 5.27 27.06
CA ARG A 348 -15.72 5.78 27.04
C ARG A 348 -14.98 5.40 28.33
N ILE A 349 -13.72 5.02 28.17
CA ILE A 349 -12.77 4.85 29.26
C ILE A 349 -11.72 5.96 29.18
N VAL A 350 -11.49 6.61 30.32
CA VAL A 350 -10.38 7.54 30.56
C VAL A 350 -9.56 6.98 31.71
N GLU A 351 -8.29 6.71 31.48
CA GLU A 351 -7.39 6.21 32.51
C GLU A 351 -6.92 7.35 33.41
N PRO A 352 -6.81 7.15 34.74
CA PRO A 352 -6.32 8.18 35.67
C PRO A 352 -4.93 8.72 35.34
N THR A 353 -4.12 7.92 34.64
CA THR A 353 -2.76 8.30 34.20
C THR A 353 -2.74 9.38 33.11
N LEU A 354 -3.89 9.75 32.53
CA LEU A 354 -3.97 10.82 31.53
C LEU A 354 -3.47 12.17 32.07
N ALA A 355 -3.83 12.52 33.31
CA ALA A 355 -3.43 13.78 33.92
C ALA A 355 -1.89 13.93 33.98
N VAL A 356 -1.22 12.89 34.46
CA VAL A 356 0.25 12.82 34.55
C VAL A 356 0.89 12.87 33.16
N ALA A 357 0.29 12.25 32.15
CA ALA A 357 0.79 12.31 30.78
C ALA A 357 0.73 13.73 30.20
N LEU A 358 -0.32 14.50 30.52
CA LEU A 358 -0.53 15.87 30.03
C LEU A 358 0.35 16.91 30.72
N GLU A 359 0.84 16.67 31.94
CA GLU A 359 1.77 17.55 32.65
C GLU A 359 3.10 17.77 31.90
N ARG A 360 3.46 16.84 31.01
CA ARG A 360 4.65 16.93 30.16
C ARG A 360 4.54 17.99 29.06
N LEU A 361 3.33 18.50 28.80
CA LEU A 361 3.06 19.50 27.77
C LEU A 361 3.25 20.91 28.33
N VAL A 362 4.50 21.37 28.40
CA VAL A 362 4.87 22.67 28.98
C VAL A 362 4.77 23.76 27.92
N GLY A 363 3.93 24.78 28.20
CA GLY A 363 3.70 25.89 27.28
C GLY A 363 4.83 26.94 27.25
N PRO A 364 4.87 27.80 26.22
CA PRO A 364 3.98 27.82 25.06
C PRO A 364 4.13 26.60 24.15
N LEU A 365 3.04 26.14 23.53
CA LEU A 365 3.04 24.97 22.65
C LEU A 365 3.17 25.38 21.18
N ALA A 366 3.72 24.52 20.34
CA ALA A 366 3.47 24.53 18.90
C ALA A 366 2.97 23.15 18.47
N VAL A 367 2.17 23.09 17.42
CA VAL A 367 1.64 21.86 16.85
C VAL A 367 1.95 21.85 15.37
N ILE A 368 2.69 20.85 14.90
CA ILE A 368 3.18 20.75 13.52
C ILE A 368 2.61 19.52 12.82
N ASP A 369 2.51 19.62 11.49
CA ASP A 369 2.16 18.53 10.58
C ASP A 369 2.84 18.75 9.22
N PHE A 370 3.18 17.67 8.51
CA PHE A 370 3.81 17.70 7.18
C PHE A 370 3.06 16.87 6.15
N GLU A 371 3.02 17.39 4.92
CA GLU A 371 2.83 16.55 3.76
C GLU A 371 4.14 16.36 3.00
N THR A 372 4.43 15.11 2.66
CA THR A 372 5.67 14.71 2.00
C THR A 372 5.41 14.16 0.62
N VAL A 373 6.37 14.28 -0.28
CA VAL A 373 6.38 13.56 -1.55
C VAL A 373 7.54 12.55 -1.56
N SER A 374 7.30 11.38 -2.15
CA SER A 374 8.24 10.25 -2.12
C SER A 374 8.35 9.61 -3.50
N PRO A 375 8.94 10.29 -4.49
CA PRO A 375 9.00 9.78 -5.85
C PRO A 375 9.89 8.52 -5.91
N ALA A 376 9.50 7.56 -6.76
CA ALA A 376 10.31 6.36 -7.02
C ALA A 376 11.64 6.70 -7.70
N ILE A 377 11.66 7.73 -8.53
CA ILE A 377 12.88 8.29 -9.13
C ILE A 377 13.18 9.58 -8.36
N PRO A 378 14.27 9.65 -7.57
CA PRO A 378 14.60 10.84 -6.81
C PRO A 378 14.96 12.00 -7.76
N VAL A 379 14.63 13.23 -7.35
CA VAL A 379 14.78 14.44 -8.18
C VAL A 379 15.52 15.58 -7.48
N TRP A 380 15.95 15.38 -6.23
CA TRP A 380 16.65 16.38 -5.44
C TRP A 380 17.94 15.82 -4.84
N ASP A 381 18.95 16.68 -4.69
CA ASP A 381 20.30 16.31 -4.27
C ASP A 381 20.31 15.51 -2.95
N GLY A 382 21.01 14.38 -2.96
CA GLY A 382 21.12 13.50 -1.80
C GLY A 382 19.86 12.69 -1.49
N CYS A 383 18.77 12.80 -2.26
CA CYS A 383 17.61 11.93 -2.10
C CYS A 383 17.84 10.57 -2.76
N HIS A 384 17.31 9.55 -2.11
CA HIS A 384 17.16 8.20 -2.61
C HIS A 384 15.72 7.92 -3.05
N PRO A 385 15.47 6.86 -3.84
CA PRO A 385 14.11 6.43 -4.15
C PRO A 385 13.22 6.28 -2.91
N TYR A 386 12.01 6.84 -2.97
CA TYR A 386 11.04 6.80 -1.87
C TYR A 386 11.53 7.44 -0.55
N ASP A 387 12.52 8.32 -0.58
CA ASP A 387 12.75 9.22 0.55
C ASP A 387 11.55 10.18 0.69
N PRO A 388 11.00 10.36 1.90
CA PRO A 388 9.99 11.37 2.16
C PRO A 388 10.66 12.75 2.17
N VAL A 389 10.22 13.61 1.26
CA VAL A 389 10.65 15.00 1.19
C VAL A 389 9.49 15.89 1.62
N PRO A 390 9.63 16.70 2.70
CA PRO A 390 8.57 17.58 3.15
C PRO A 390 8.36 18.67 2.10
N ALA A 391 7.13 18.78 1.61
CA ALA A 391 6.74 19.75 0.58
C ALA A 391 5.66 20.71 1.08
N GLN A 392 5.05 20.42 2.23
CA GLN A 392 4.11 21.29 2.92
C GLN A 392 4.33 21.17 4.43
N PHE A 393 4.07 22.27 5.15
CA PHE A 393 3.83 22.20 6.59
C PHE A 393 2.64 23.05 7.01
N SER A 394 2.05 22.65 8.12
CA SER A 394 1.17 23.47 8.95
C SER A 394 1.75 23.56 10.35
N CYS A 395 1.60 24.71 11.00
CA CYS A 395 2.00 24.93 12.38
C CYS A 395 1.00 25.85 13.08
N HIS A 396 0.38 25.37 14.16
CA HIS A 396 -0.30 26.24 15.12
C HIS A 396 0.66 26.53 16.27
N ALA A 397 1.08 27.78 16.43
CA ALA A 397 1.99 28.22 17.48
C ALA A 397 1.22 29.03 18.53
N GLN A 398 1.46 28.72 19.80
CA GLN A 398 0.85 29.43 20.92
C GLN A 398 1.69 30.66 21.28
N GLU A 399 1.04 31.81 21.33
CA GLU A 399 1.61 33.08 21.75
C GLU A 399 1.69 33.18 23.28
N ALA A 400 2.41 34.20 23.78
CA ALA A 400 2.60 34.41 25.22
C ALA A 400 1.29 34.69 25.99
N ASP A 401 0.28 35.24 25.32
CA ASP A 401 -1.06 35.49 25.87
C ASP A 401 -1.98 34.26 25.80
N GLY A 402 -1.49 33.15 25.22
CA GLY A 402 -2.22 31.90 25.05
C GLY A 402 -3.00 31.79 23.74
N ALA A 403 -3.04 32.83 22.89
CA ALA A 403 -3.66 32.78 21.57
C ALA A 403 -2.89 31.86 20.61
N TRP A 404 -3.56 31.36 19.57
CA TRP A 404 -2.94 30.52 18.55
C TRP A 404 -2.78 31.28 17.23
N THR A 405 -1.56 31.28 16.70
CA THR A 405 -1.24 31.79 15.36
C THR A 405 -1.00 30.62 14.42
N HIS A 406 -1.64 30.63 13.24
CA HIS A 406 -1.42 29.63 12.21
C HIS A 406 -0.35 30.08 11.21
N HIS A 407 0.65 29.23 11.02
CA HIS A 407 1.70 29.36 10.02
C HIS A 407 1.63 28.17 9.06
N HIS A 408 1.79 28.42 7.77
CA HIS A 408 1.82 27.35 6.78
C HIS A 408 2.74 27.69 5.61
N TRP A 409 3.17 26.66 4.91
CA TRP A 409 3.86 26.82 3.63
C TRP A 409 3.65 25.58 2.77
N LEU A 410 3.63 25.78 1.45
CA LEU A 410 3.45 24.74 0.45
C LEU A 410 4.35 25.06 -0.75
N ALA A 411 5.19 24.10 -1.13
CA ALA A 411 6.09 24.18 -2.28
C ALA A 411 5.36 24.68 -3.53
N ASN A 412 6.02 25.54 -4.30
CA ASN A 412 5.39 26.25 -5.42
C ASN A 412 5.87 25.77 -6.79
N ASP A 413 7.02 25.12 -6.86
CA ASP A 413 7.67 24.65 -8.07
C ASP A 413 8.54 23.43 -7.76
N THR A 414 9.30 22.95 -8.74
CA THR A 414 10.16 21.76 -8.65
C THR A 414 11.46 21.98 -7.87
N ALA A 415 11.74 23.19 -7.39
CA ALA A 415 12.92 23.43 -6.56
C ALA A 415 12.87 22.59 -5.28
N ASP A 416 14.03 22.30 -4.71
CA ASP A 416 14.12 21.52 -3.48
C ASP A 416 13.39 22.25 -2.33
N PRO A 417 12.31 21.67 -1.77
CA PRO A 417 11.51 22.34 -0.76
C PRO A 417 12.19 22.37 0.61
N ARG A 418 13.17 21.49 0.87
CA ARG A 418 13.72 21.24 2.22
C ARG A 418 14.32 22.50 2.86
N PRO A 419 15.18 23.30 2.18
CA PRO A 419 15.80 24.46 2.82
C PRO A 419 14.80 25.52 3.28
N GLU A 420 13.85 25.88 2.40
CA GLU A 420 12.88 26.93 2.69
C GLU A 420 11.81 26.46 3.68
N LEU A 421 11.36 25.21 3.57
CA LEU A 421 10.40 24.61 4.51
C LEU A 421 10.96 24.60 5.92
N ILE A 422 12.18 24.07 6.10
CA ILE A 422 12.80 23.93 7.42
C ILE A 422 13.04 25.30 8.06
N ARG A 423 13.52 26.28 7.28
CA ARG A 423 13.72 27.64 7.78
C ARG A 423 12.42 28.23 8.32
N ARG A 424 11.34 28.18 7.52
CA ARG A 424 10.03 28.72 7.90
C ARG A 424 9.41 27.98 9.09
N LEU A 425 9.58 26.67 9.15
CA LEU A 425 9.10 25.86 10.26
C LEU A 425 9.83 26.20 11.57
N ALA A 426 11.16 26.30 11.53
CA ALA A 426 11.95 26.68 12.69
C ALA A 426 11.58 28.09 13.19
N ASP A 427 11.32 29.02 12.27
CA ASP A 427 10.82 30.36 12.60
C ASP A 427 9.44 30.29 13.30
N ALA A 428 8.49 29.51 12.76
CA ALA A 428 7.15 29.35 13.34
C ALA A 428 7.20 28.70 14.73
N CYS A 429 8.13 27.78 14.97
CA CYS A 429 8.27 27.07 16.25
C CYS A 429 9.16 27.79 17.28
N ARG A 430 9.70 28.98 16.97
CA ARG A 430 10.74 29.64 17.78
C ARG A 430 10.32 29.91 19.22
N GLY A 431 9.07 30.30 19.46
CA GLY A 431 8.54 30.66 20.78
C GLY A 431 8.09 29.47 21.65
N ALA A 432 7.96 28.27 21.08
CA ALA A 432 7.42 27.12 21.78
C ALA A 432 8.42 26.45 22.72
N ARG A 433 7.97 25.92 23.85
CA ARG A 433 8.76 25.02 24.71
C ARG A 433 8.53 23.55 24.37
N THR A 434 7.34 23.22 23.90
CA THR A 434 6.98 21.87 23.46
C THR A 434 6.38 21.94 22.06
N ILE A 435 6.87 21.12 21.15
CA ILE A 435 6.38 21.00 19.77
C ILE A 435 5.67 19.65 19.66
N LEU A 436 4.39 19.66 19.34
CA LEU A 436 3.59 18.46 19.18
C LEU A 436 3.47 18.11 17.70
N ALA A 437 3.56 16.82 17.41
CA ALA A 437 3.05 16.25 16.19
C ALA A 437 2.14 15.07 16.56
N TYR A 438 1.10 14.79 15.77
CA TYR A 438 0.19 13.71 16.13
C TYR A 438 0.91 12.37 16.19
N TYR A 439 1.82 12.11 15.25
CA TYR A 439 2.67 10.93 15.24
C TYR A 439 4.14 11.32 15.02
N ALA A 440 4.71 11.98 16.03
CA ALA A 440 6.03 12.61 15.97
C ALA A 440 7.20 11.77 15.40
N PRO A 441 7.25 10.43 15.53
CA PRO A 441 8.29 9.64 14.87
C PRO A 441 8.40 9.88 13.36
N PHE A 442 7.28 10.18 12.68
CA PHE A 442 7.29 10.49 11.25
C PHE A 442 7.95 11.83 10.97
N GLU A 443 7.45 12.93 11.56
CA GLU A 443 7.98 14.27 11.35
C GLU A 443 9.44 14.38 11.76
N ALA A 444 9.80 13.76 12.89
CA ALA A 444 11.18 13.71 13.36
C ALA A 444 12.09 12.98 12.37
N GLY A 445 11.64 11.86 11.80
CA GLY A 445 12.37 11.12 10.78
C GLY A 445 12.61 11.94 9.52
N VAL A 446 11.57 12.62 9.03
CA VAL A 446 11.64 13.50 7.85
C VAL A 446 12.63 14.65 8.07
N LEU A 447 12.58 15.32 9.23
CA LEU A 447 13.51 16.40 9.56
C LEU A 447 14.95 15.91 9.68
N ALA A 448 15.17 14.77 10.35
CA ALA A 448 16.49 14.18 10.49
C ALA A 448 17.11 13.81 9.13
N GLN A 449 16.32 13.23 8.21
CA GLN A 449 16.78 12.95 6.85
C GLN A 449 17.14 14.23 6.08
N ALA A 450 16.36 15.29 6.23
CA ALA A 450 16.67 16.57 5.59
C ALA A 450 17.95 17.23 6.14
N ALA A 451 18.23 17.10 7.45
CA ALA A 451 19.46 17.58 8.06
C ALA A 451 20.71 16.82 7.57
N LEU A 452 20.58 15.52 7.27
CA LEU A 452 21.66 14.73 6.66
C LEU A 452 21.99 15.20 5.24
N ALA A 453 20.97 15.55 4.45
CA ALA A 453 21.16 16.06 3.09
C ALA A 453 21.72 17.50 3.07
N PHE A 454 21.39 18.32 4.07
CA PHE A 454 21.83 19.71 4.17
C PHE A 454 22.44 20.01 5.54
N PRO A 455 23.77 19.94 5.70
CA PRO A 455 24.44 20.24 6.97
C PRO A 455 24.10 21.63 7.54
N LYS A 456 23.82 22.62 6.68
CA LYS A 456 23.40 23.97 7.10
C LYS A 456 22.03 24.02 7.79
N LEU A 457 21.20 22.99 7.62
CA LEU A 457 19.89 22.86 8.25
C LEU A 457 19.94 22.11 9.57
N HIS A 458 21.12 21.60 9.98
CA HIS A 458 21.29 20.84 11.20
C HIS A 458 20.76 21.57 12.43
N ASP A 459 21.23 22.80 12.69
CA ASP A 459 20.84 23.53 13.92
C ASP A 459 19.34 23.89 13.95
N PRO A 460 18.73 24.40 12.86
CA PRO A 460 17.28 24.56 12.79
C PRO A 460 16.50 23.28 13.07
N VAL A 461 16.91 22.15 12.47
CA VAL A 461 16.26 20.85 12.68
C VAL A 461 16.42 20.38 14.12
N GLN A 462 17.63 20.43 14.67
CA GLN A 462 17.90 19.98 16.03
C GLN A 462 17.09 20.79 17.04
N SER A 463 16.94 22.10 16.81
CA SER A 463 16.10 22.96 17.66
C SER A 463 14.64 22.50 17.73
N ILE A 464 14.12 21.82 16.70
CA ILE A 464 12.77 21.26 16.69
C ILE A 464 12.78 19.88 17.35
N LEU A 465 13.71 19.01 16.96
CA LEU A 465 13.81 17.64 17.47
C LEU A 465 13.99 17.58 18.99
N ASP A 466 14.75 18.51 19.58
CA ASP A 466 14.95 18.57 21.03
C ASP A 466 13.66 18.86 21.83
N ARG A 467 12.64 19.41 21.16
CA ARG A 467 11.36 19.83 21.78
C ARG A 467 10.17 19.03 21.28
N ILE A 468 10.36 18.08 20.35
CA ILE A 468 9.25 17.36 19.73
C ILE A 468 8.67 16.30 20.67
N VAL A 469 7.34 16.24 20.76
CA VAL A 469 6.58 15.30 21.59
C VAL A 469 5.49 14.66 20.75
N ASP A 470 5.34 13.35 20.91
CA ASP A 470 4.31 12.55 20.24
C ASP A 470 2.96 12.67 20.96
N ALA A 471 1.93 13.16 20.27
CA ALA A 471 0.59 13.30 20.85
C ALA A 471 -0.25 12.01 20.78
N HIS A 472 0.04 11.09 19.85
CA HIS A 472 -0.74 9.86 19.66
C HIS A 472 -0.81 8.98 20.93
N PRO A 473 0.28 8.78 21.70
CA PRO A 473 0.24 8.04 22.96
C PRO A 473 -0.72 8.63 24.00
N LEU A 474 -0.94 9.95 24.00
CA LEU A 474 -1.86 10.61 24.95
C LEU A 474 -3.29 10.08 24.80
N VAL A 475 -3.70 9.72 23.58
CA VAL A 475 -4.99 9.05 23.33
C VAL A 475 -4.83 7.53 23.48
N ARG A 476 -3.92 6.92 22.72
CA ARG A 476 -3.77 5.45 22.63
C ARG A 476 -3.67 4.77 24.01
N ASP A 477 -2.89 5.36 24.90
CA ASP A 477 -2.55 4.72 26.18
C ASP A 477 -3.50 5.09 27.31
N HIS A 478 -4.38 6.08 27.12
CA HIS A 478 -5.17 6.64 28.21
C HIS A 478 -6.66 6.81 27.91
N VAL A 479 -7.09 6.85 26.65
CA VAL A 479 -8.49 7.09 26.29
C VAL A 479 -8.93 6.07 25.25
N TYR A 480 -10.12 5.49 25.45
CA TYR A 480 -10.81 4.77 24.38
C TYR A 480 -12.29 5.07 24.41
N ASP A 481 -12.83 5.42 23.25
CA ASP A 481 -14.26 5.55 23.02
C ASP A 481 -14.71 4.46 22.03
N PRO A 482 -15.85 3.77 22.23
CA PRO A 482 -16.39 2.85 21.24
C PRO A 482 -16.47 3.42 19.81
N GLY A 483 -16.69 4.75 19.67
CA GLY A 483 -16.69 5.46 18.39
C GLY A 483 -15.35 5.44 17.64
N PHE A 484 -14.23 5.13 18.30
CA PHE A 484 -12.91 5.02 17.66
C PHE A 484 -12.83 3.84 16.68
N ASN A 485 -13.72 2.86 16.79
CA ASN A 485 -13.81 1.72 15.86
C ASN A 485 -12.49 0.96 15.67
N GLY A 486 -11.63 0.95 16.71
CA GLY A 486 -10.35 0.24 16.69
C GLY A 486 -9.17 1.00 16.13
N SER A 487 -9.35 2.26 15.71
CA SER A 487 -8.29 3.12 15.22
C SER A 487 -7.94 4.20 16.25
N PHE A 488 -6.67 4.58 16.30
CA PHE A 488 -6.19 5.75 17.03
C PHE A 488 -5.59 6.79 16.08
N SER A 489 -5.88 6.75 14.79
CA SER A 489 -5.52 7.85 13.88
C SER A 489 -6.27 9.12 14.27
N LEU A 490 -5.69 10.30 13.99
CA LEU A 490 -6.32 11.59 14.29
C LEU A 490 -7.72 11.67 13.66
N LYS A 491 -7.85 11.24 12.40
CA LYS A 491 -9.13 11.15 11.67
C LYS A 491 -10.19 10.29 12.36
N ALA A 492 -9.80 9.25 13.09
CA ALA A 492 -10.74 8.39 13.80
C ALA A 492 -11.13 8.95 15.18
N VAL A 493 -10.19 9.57 15.90
CA VAL A 493 -10.42 10.00 17.29
C VAL A 493 -10.96 11.43 17.37
N LEU A 494 -10.58 12.31 16.45
CA LEU A 494 -10.92 13.73 16.48
C LEU A 494 -12.43 13.98 16.41
N PRO A 495 -13.19 13.40 15.45
CA PRO A 495 -14.64 13.66 15.36
C PRO A 495 -15.42 13.13 16.57
N VAL A 496 -14.88 12.11 17.25
CA VAL A 496 -15.51 11.46 18.40
C VAL A 496 -15.24 12.23 19.70
N LEU A 497 -14.03 12.77 19.87
CA LEU A 497 -13.66 13.54 21.05
C LEU A 497 -14.04 15.01 20.93
N VAL A 498 -14.06 15.56 19.71
CA VAL A 498 -14.36 16.97 19.41
C VAL A 498 -15.50 17.02 18.39
N PRO A 499 -16.76 16.85 18.82
CA PRO A 499 -17.91 16.87 17.91
C PRO A 499 -17.95 18.16 17.07
N GLY A 500 -18.22 18.01 15.78
CA GLY A 500 -18.22 19.12 14.80
C GLY A 500 -16.86 19.38 14.14
N LEU A 501 -15.78 18.73 14.58
CA LEU A 501 -14.46 18.82 13.93
C LEU A 501 -14.08 17.46 13.32
N GLY A 502 -14.33 17.32 12.01
CA GLY A 502 -14.05 16.10 11.24
C GLY A 502 -13.25 16.36 9.98
N TYR A 503 -13.42 15.50 8.96
CA TYR A 503 -12.78 15.65 7.65
C TYR A 503 -13.77 15.59 6.48
N ASP A 504 -15.05 15.35 6.77
CA ASP A 504 -16.09 15.14 5.76
C ASP A 504 -16.41 16.43 4.98
N ASP A 505 -16.00 17.60 5.50
CA ASP A 505 -16.16 18.93 4.87
C ASP A 505 -14.98 19.34 3.97
N LEU A 506 -13.99 18.46 3.80
CA LEU A 506 -12.76 18.74 3.08
C LEU A 506 -12.72 18.02 1.72
N PRO A 507 -12.28 18.69 0.63
CA PRO A 507 -12.06 18.04 -0.65
C PRO A 507 -10.97 16.96 -0.60
N ILE A 508 -9.97 17.16 0.26
CA ILE A 508 -8.89 16.20 0.53
C ILE A 508 -9.03 15.79 1.99
N ALA A 509 -9.11 14.49 2.25
CA ALA A 509 -9.35 13.94 3.58
C ALA A 509 -8.44 12.75 3.92
N GLU A 510 -7.43 12.47 3.10
CA GLU A 510 -6.49 11.35 3.25
C GLU A 510 -5.06 11.82 2.94
N GLY A 511 -4.12 11.58 3.85
CA GLY A 511 -2.73 12.06 3.70
C GLY A 511 -2.04 11.53 2.43
N GLN A 512 -2.29 10.27 2.05
CA GLN A 512 -1.72 9.77 0.78
C GLN A 512 -2.29 10.50 -0.45
N ALA A 513 -3.55 10.94 -0.41
CA ALA A 513 -4.12 11.76 -1.48
C ALA A 513 -3.48 13.14 -1.50
N ALA A 514 -3.30 13.77 -0.34
CA ALA A 514 -2.59 15.04 -0.21
C ALA A 514 -1.16 14.98 -0.80
N SER A 515 -0.36 14.00 -0.37
CA SER A 515 0.98 13.74 -0.90
C SER A 515 0.99 13.58 -2.43
N ARG A 516 0.02 12.85 -3.01
CA ARG A 516 -0.10 12.64 -4.46
C ARG A 516 -0.53 13.89 -5.22
N HIS A 517 -1.43 14.69 -4.65
CA HIS A 517 -1.81 15.98 -5.22
C HIS A 517 -0.64 16.95 -5.24
N ILE A 518 0.22 16.95 -4.21
CA ILE A 518 1.46 17.73 -4.22
C ILE A 518 2.38 17.21 -5.33
N GLU A 519 2.59 15.89 -5.42
CA GLU A 519 3.44 15.32 -6.49
C GLU A 519 2.91 15.70 -7.89
N ARG A 520 1.60 15.61 -8.14
CA ARG A 520 0.96 16.05 -9.39
C ARG A 520 1.13 17.56 -9.63
N MET A 521 1.03 18.38 -8.58
CA MET A 521 1.22 19.82 -8.67
C MET A 521 2.65 20.21 -9.05
N LEU A 522 3.64 19.44 -8.59
CA LEU A 522 5.06 19.69 -8.82
C LEU A 522 5.56 19.05 -10.13
N PHE A 523 5.17 17.81 -10.41
CA PHE A 523 5.78 16.97 -11.46
C PHE A 523 4.77 16.38 -12.46
N GLY A 524 3.50 16.78 -12.40
CA GLY A 524 2.51 16.37 -13.40
C GLY A 524 2.86 16.89 -14.79
N ASP A 525 2.43 16.17 -15.83
CA ASP A 525 2.67 16.53 -17.22
C ASP A 525 1.35 16.51 -18.03
N PRO A 526 0.74 17.67 -18.36
CA PRO A 526 1.09 18.99 -17.83
C PRO A 526 0.68 19.13 -16.35
N PRO A 527 1.36 19.99 -15.57
CA PRO A 527 0.96 20.25 -14.20
C PRO A 527 -0.35 21.08 -14.15
N PRO A 528 -1.15 20.95 -13.06
CA PRO A 528 -2.29 21.81 -12.81
C PRO A 528 -1.91 23.30 -12.89
N HIS A 529 -2.74 24.09 -13.56
CA HIS A 529 -2.51 25.52 -13.81
C HIS A 529 -3.78 26.36 -13.56
N GLY A 530 -3.64 27.69 -13.54
CA GLY A 530 -4.77 28.62 -13.43
C GLY A 530 -5.65 28.38 -12.19
N ALA A 531 -6.96 28.24 -12.41
CA ALA A 531 -7.94 28.04 -11.35
C ALA A 531 -7.82 26.66 -10.68
N GLU A 532 -7.50 25.61 -11.44
CA GLU A 532 -7.31 24.25 -10.90
C GLU A 532 -6.17 24.22 -9.88
N ARG A 533 -5.01 24.83 -10.22
CA ARG A 533 -3.86 24.91 -9.31
C ARG A 533 -4.21 25.64 -8.02
N ARG A 534 -4.95 26.75 -8.10
CA ARG A 534 -5.35 27.53 -6.91
C ARG A 534 -6.28 26.72 -6.01
N ALA A 535 -7.32 26.12 -6.59
CA ALA A 535 -8.25 25.28 -5.83
C ALA A 535 -7.55 24.12 -5.14
N LEU A 536 -6.61 23.45 -5.82
CA LEU A 536 -5.84 22.35 -5.25
C LEU A 536 -4.96 22.80 -4.08
N ARG A 537 -4.27 23.94 -4.23
CA ARG A 537 -3.45 24.52 -3.15
C ARG A 537 -4.27 24.90 -1.93
N ASP A 538 -5.45 25.46 -2.13
CA ASP A 538 -6.34 25.83 -1.03
C ASP A 538 -6.89 24.59 -0.31
N ALA A 539 -7.24 23.54 -1.06
CA ALA A 539 -7.66 22.26 -0.47
C ALA A 539 -6.54 21.60 0.36
N LEU A 540 -5.31 21.57 -0.15
CA LEU A 540 -4.13 21.05 0.56
C LEU A 540 -3.84 21.84 1.84
N ARG A 541 -3.94 23.17 1.78
CA ARG A 541 -3.76 24.05 2.95
C ARG A 541 -4.79 23.77 4.03
N ARG A 542 -6.08 23.72 3.67
CA ARG A 542 -7.18 23.44 4.61
C ARG A 542 -7.05 22.08 5.27
N TYR A 543 -6.62 21.07 4.53
CA TYR A 543 -6.40 19.72 5.06
C TYR A 543 -5.28 19.69 6.11
N CYS A 544 -4.09 20.20 5.77
CA CYS A 544 -2.95 20.21 6.69
C CYS A 544 -3.20 21.16 7.89
N GLU A 545 -3.94 22.26 7.70
CA GLU A 545 -4.42 23.11 8.79
C GLU A 545 -5.34 22.34 9.74
N ARG A 546 -6.28 21.55 9.21
CA ARG A 546 -7.21 20.73 10.00
C ARG A 546 -6.47 19.74 10.91
N ASP A 547 -5.37 19.15 10.45
CA ASP A 547 -4.58 18.22 11.27
C ASP A 547 -3.98 18.92 12.49
N THR A 548 -3.31 20.06 12.30
CA THR A 548 -2.74 20.81 13.43
C THR A 548 -3.80 21.43 14.35
N LEU A 549 -4.87 22.02 13.81
CA LEU A 549 -5.97 22.54 14.62
C LEU A 549 -6.67 21.40 15.39
N GLY A 550 -6.80 20.24 14.76
CA GLY A 550 -7.35 19.03 15.36
C GLY A 550 -6.58 18.61 16.60
N VAL A 551 -5.25 18.57 16.52
CA VAL A 551 -4.40 18.25 17.68
C VAL A 551 -4.51 19.31 18.78
N VAL A 552 -4.60 20.60 18.44
CA VAL A 552 -4.86 21.66 19.44
C VAL A 552 -6.14 21.38 20.22
N ARG A 553 -7.27 21.20 19.52
CA ARG A 553 -8.58 20.93 20.13
C ARG A 553 -8.62 19.59 20.88
N LEU A 554 -7.90 18.60 20.38
CA LEU A 554 -7.76 17.31 21.03
C LEU A 554 -7.05 17.44 22.38
N VAL A 555 -5.93 18.17 22.46
CA VAL A 555 -5.20 18.38 23.72
C VAL A 555 -6.05 19.15 24.73
N GLU A 556 -6.78 20.19 24.29
CA GLU A 556 -7.74 20.92 25.13
C GLU A 556 -8.79 19.96 25.71
N THR A 557 -9.37 19.11 24.86
CA THR A 557 -10.38 18.11 25.27
C THR A 557 -9.81 17.08 26.24
N LEU A 558 -8.60 16.58 26.00
CA LEU A 558 -7.93 15.62 26.89
C LEU A 558 -7.69 16.24 28.28
N ARG A 559 -7.33 17.52 28.37
CA ARG A 559 -7.21 18.24 29.64
C ARG A 559 -8.55 18.31 30.38
N THR A 560 -9.65 18.60 29.69
CA THR A 560 -10.99 18.58 30.28
C THR A 560 -11.37 17.18 30.77
N LEU A 561 -11.09 16.13 29.99
CA LEU A 561 -11.37 14.74 30.38
C LEU A 561 -10.57 14.32 31.62
N ALA A 562 -9.30 14.71 31.69
CA ALA A 562 -8.44 14.44 32.85
C ALA A 562 -8.98 15.12 34.12
N ALA A 563 -9.41 16.38 34.02
CA ALA A 563 -10.00 17.10 35.15
C ALA A 563 -11.33 16.48 35.61
N GLY A 564 -12.19 16.05 34.69
CA GLY A 564 -13.46 15.40 35.00
C GLY A 564 -13.30 14.01 35.63
N ALA A 565 -12.26 13.26 35.25
CA ALA A 565 -11.93 11.96 35.85
C ALA A 565 -11.36 12.07 37.27
N ALA A 566 -10.90 13.26 37.68
CA ALA A 566 -10.35 13.56 39.00
C ALA A 566 -11.40 14.12 40.00
N GLY A 567 -12.69 14.20 39.63
CA GLY A 567 -13.79 14.59 40.53
C GLY A 567 -14.03 13.61 41.69
N PRO A 568 -14.62 14.06 42.82
CA PRO A 568 -14.36 13.49 44.14
C PRO A 568 -14.86 12.05 44.28
N VAL A 569 -13.99 11.21 44.85
CA VAL A 569 -14.25 9.85 45.34
C VAL A 569 -15.26 9.87 46.49
#